data_AF-A0A4P9WB40-F1
#
_entry.id   AF-A0A4P9WB40-F1
#
_cell.length_a   1.000
_cell.length_b   1.000
_cell.length_c   1.000
_cell.angle_alpha   90.00
_cell.angle_beta   90.00
_cell.angle_gamma   90.00
#
_symmetry.space_group_name_H-M   'P 1'
#
loop_
_entity.id
_entity.type
_entity.pdbx_description
1 polymer ?
#
loop_
_entity_poly.entity_id
_entity_poly.type
_entity_poly.pdbx_seq_one_letter_code
_entity_poly.pdbx_strand_id
1 'polypeptide(L)'
;MLVGANDACLSCLSVGSLTHLSNSAFEAHIRQVIESLRTQIPRLVVHIGTLFHVSGVYTLTADEPECKAIRDLGITRVECTCALAGGNTFIGGANRNSMDAATDGWNGVLNNIAADYAVGMHDDFAVLVDQGTGGIDISTFPRDFISTVDCFHPSVKAHAVLAKNIWNNLFVPAEEKSDAYSPATTFGIYCPTESDRIRF
;
A
#
# COMPACT_ATOMS: atom_id res chain seq x y z
N MET A 1 3.16 -7.70 5.03
CA MET A 1 1.99 -6.91 5.43
C MET A 1 1.80 -5.80 4.42
N LEU A 2 0.62 -5.71 3.82
CA LEU A 2 0.17 -4.61 2.96
C LEU A 2 -1.21 -4.19 3.49
N VAL A 3 -1.22 -3.21 4.39
CA VAL A 3 -2.40 -2.82 5.19
C VAL A 3 -2.47 -1.30 5.29
N GLY A 4 -3.68 -0.73 5.30
CA GLY A 4 -3.91 0.71 5.37
C GLY A 4 -4.69 1.30 4.18
N ALA A 5 -4.86 0.57 3.07
CA ALA A 5 -5.62 1.07 1.92
C ALA A 5 -7.11 1.31 2.26
N ASN A 6 -7.71 0.40 3.04
CA ASN A 6 -9.08 0.57 3.51
C ASN A 6 -9.22 1.74 4.49
N ASP A 7 -8.25 1.91 5.39
CA ASP A 7 -8.16 3.05 6.29
C ASP A 7 -8.09 4.37 5.50
N ALA A 8 -7.29 4.40 4.42
CA ALA A 8 -7.17 5.54 3.52
C ALA A 8 -8.53 5.90 2.89
N CYS A 9 -9.28 4.89 2.47
CA CYS A 9 -10.60 5.06 1.85
C CYS A 9 -11.66 5.72 2.73
N LEU A 10 -11.40 5.87 4.04
CA LEU A 10 -12.29 6.50 5.02
C LEU A 10 -11.68 7.75 5.68
N SER A 11 -10.42 8.08 5.40
CA SER A 11 -9.66 9.09 6.16
C SER A 11 -10.12 10.55 5.94
N CYS A 12 -10.81 10.82 4.84
CA CYS A 12 -11.42 12.13 4.55
C CYS A 12 -12.74 12.37 5.31
N LEU A 13 -13.28 11.36 5.98
CA LEU A 13 -14.58 11.47 6.64
C LEU A 13 -14.43 12.16 8.01
N SER A 14 -14.91 13.40 8.10
CA SER A 14 -15.04 14.15 9.35
C SER A 14 -16.23 13.65 10.19
N VAL A 15 -16.22 12.37 10.57
CA VAL A 15 -17.11 11.88 11.63
C VAL A 15 -16.27 11.85 12.88
N GLY A 16 -16.58 12.71 13.87
CA GLY A 16 -15.77 13.06 15.06
C GLY A 16 -15.41 11.93 16.05
N SER A 17 -15.06 10.75 15.55
CA SER A 17 -14.76 9.50 16.28
C SER A 17 -13.71 8.62 15.56
N LEU A 18 -13.17 8.99 14.40
CA LEU A 18 -12.14 8.19 13.70
C LEU A 18 -10.74 8.40 14.30
N THR A 19 -10.62 8.46 15.63
CA THR A 19 -9.32 8.49 16.33
C THR A 19 -8.44 7.29 15.96
N HIS A 20 -9.06 6.17 15.56
CA HIS A 20 -8.38 4.97 15.10
C HIS A 20 -7.62 5.14 13.78
N LEU A 21 -7.90 6.18 12.98
CA LEU A 21 -7.19 6.51 11.74
C LEU A 21 -6.06 7.52 11.95
N SER A 22 -5.83 7.99 13.18
CA SER A 22 -4.67 8.84 13.47
C SER A 22 -3.36 8.08 13.29
N ASN A 23 -2.26 8.80 13.01
CA ASN A 23 -0.94 8.18 12.90
C ASN A 23 -0.56 7.35 14.14
N SER A 24 -0.89 7.84 15.34
CA SER A 24 -0.58 7.13 16.60
C SER A 24 -1.43 5.87 16.79
N ALA A 25 -2.70 5.89 16.39
CA ALA A 25 -3.53 4.69 16.46
C ALA A 25 -3.11 3.65 15.42
N PHE A 26 -2.81 4.08 14.19
CA PHE A 26 -2.25 3.22 13.15
C PHE A 26 -0.94 2.57 13.62
N GLU A 27 -0.02 3.37 14.19
CA GLU A 27 1.22 2.88 14.77
C GLU A 27 0.97 1.81 15.84
N ALA A 28 0.09 2.10 16.80
CA ALA A 28 -0.23 1.19 17.90
C ALA A 28 -0.78 -0.15 17.39
N HIS A 29 -1.68 -0.14 16.40
CA HIS A 29 -2.23 -1.35 15.81
C HIS A 29 -1.18 -2.16 15.04
N ILE A 30 -0.33 -1.52 14.24
CA ILE A 30 0.73 -2.21 13.50
C ILE A 30 1.72 -2.87 14.48
N ARG A 31 2.19 -2.15 15.50
CA ARG A 31 3.08 -2.71 16.52
C ARG A 31 2.43 -3.88 17.27
N GLN A 32 1.15 -3.77 17.62
CA GLN A 32 0.43 -4.85 18.27
C GLN A 32 0.40 -6.13 17.41
N VAL A 33 0.17 -6.00 16.09
CA VAL A 33 0.21 -7.15 15.17
C VAL A 33 1.62 -7.73 15.07
N ILE A 34 2.65 -6.88 14.94
CA ILE A 34 4.05 -7.31 14.85
C ILE A 34 4.46 -8.11 16.10
N GLU A 35 4.17 -7.62 17.30
CA GLU A 35 4.47 -8.32 18.57
C GLU A 35 3.69 -9.62 18.72
N SER A 36 2.42 -9.62 18.31
CA SER A 36 1.59 -10.82 18.29
C SER A 36 2.20 -11.91 17.39
N LEU A 37 2.68 -11.53 16.20
CA LEU A 37 3.37 -12.45 15.29
C LEU A 37 4.72 -12.91 15.84
N ARG A 38 5.53 -11.99 16.38
CA ARG A 38 6.84 -12.28 16.96
C ARG A 38 6.78 -13.34 18.06
N THR A 39 5.77 -13.26 18.92
CA THR A 39 5.61 -14.18 20.08
C THR A 39 5.07 -15.56 19.70
N GLN A 40 4.45 -15.70 18.52
CA GLN A 40 3.77 -16.93 18.10
C GLN A 40 4.50 -17.70 16.99
N ILE A 41 5.35 -17.03 16.22
CA ILE A 41 6.01 -17.61 15.04
C ILE A 41 7.53 -17.56 15.24
N PRO A 42 8.21 -18.71 15.42
CA PRO A 42 9.66 -18.72 15.55
C PRO A 42 10.32 -18.40 14.20
N ARG A 43 11.43 -17.64 14.24
CA ARG A 43 12.24 -17.28 13.05
C ARG A 43 11.39 -16.58 11.97
N LEU A 44 10.98 -15.36 12.25
CA LEU A 44 10.04 -14.60 11.42
C LEU A 44 10.67 -13.33 10.85
N VAL A 45 10.43 -13.10 9.57
CA VAL A 45 10.64 -11.78 8.95
C VAL A 45 9.30 -11.17 8.60
N VAL A 46 9.00 -10.02 9.18
CA VAL A 46 7.83 -9.21 8.84
C VAL A 46 8.23 -8.21 7.78
N HIS A 47 7.87 -8.47 6.52
CA HIS A 47 8.03 -7.53 5.43
C HIS A 47 6.80 -6.63 5.31
N ILE A 48 6.97 -5.32 5.45
CA ILE A 48 5.89 -4.32 5.44
C ILE A 48 6.06 -3.46 4.18
N GLY A 49 5.09 -3.46 3.28
CA GLY A 49 5.08 -2.51 2.17
C GLY A 49 4.44 -1.19 2.60
N THR A 50 5.01 -0.08 2.15
CA THR A 50 4.36 1.23 2.25
C THR A 50 3.14 1.31 1.33
N LEU A 51 2.29 2.29 1.57
CA LEU A 51 1.04 2.51 0.87
C LEU A 51 1.24 3.48 -0.28
N PHE A 52 0.81 3.08 -1.47
CA PHE A 52 0.66 4.00 -2.60
C PHE A 52 -0.58 4.88 -2.41
N HIS A 53 -0.63 6.00 -3.14
CA HIS A 53 -1.81 6.86 -3.18
C HIS A 53 -2.94 6.17 -3.94
N VAL A 54 -3.90 5.62 -3.19
CA VAL A 54 -5.13 5.00 -3.72
C VAL A 54 -5.94 6.00 -4.57
N SER A 55 -5.77 7.31 -4.35
CA SER A 55 -6.45 8.37 -5.07
C SER A 55 -6.22 8.31 -6.58
N GLY A 56 -5.07 7.79 -7.01
CA GLY A 56 -4.70 7.62 -8.42
C GLY A 56 -5.69 6.74 -9.20
N VAL A 57 -6.42 5.85 -8.53
CA VAL A 57 -7.50 5.05 -9.15
C VAL A 57 -8.57 5.94 -9.77
N TYR A 58 -8.92 7.06 -9.12
CA TYR A 58 -9.90 8.00 -9.67
C TYR A 58 -9.41 8.58 -11.00
N THR A 59 -8.17 9.07 -11.04
CA THR A 59 -7.57 9.64 -12.26
C THR A 59 -7.55 8.61 -13.39
N LEU A 60 -7.12 7.37 -13.09
CA LEU A 60 -7.04 6.29 -14.07
C LEU A 60 -8.41 5.86 -14.63
N THR A 61 -9.49 6.04 -13.87
CA THR A 61 -10.84 5.54 -14.23
C THR A 61 -11.88 6.64 -14.45
N ALA A 62 -11.47 7.92 -14.42
CA ALA A 62 -12.39 9.05 -14.50
C ALA A 62 -13.15 9.08 -15.85
N ASP A 63 -12.42 8.85 -16.93
CA ASP A 63 -12.91 8.96 -18.31
C ASP A 63 -13.28 7.61 -18.96
N GLU A 64 -13.10 6.51 -18.23
CA GLU A 64 -13.48 5.17 -18.67
C GLU A 64 -15.01 4.99 -18.63
N PRO A 65 -15.69 4.75 -19.77
CA PRO A 65 -17.15 4.74 -19.84
C PRO A 65 -17.81 3.74 -18.89
N GLU A 66 -17.27 2.53 -18.79
CA GLU A 66 -17.78 1.47 -17.90
C GLU A 66 -17.64 1.88 -16.44
N CYS A 67 -16.48 2.43 -16.07
CA CYS A 67 -16.23 2.87 -14.69
C CYS A 67 -17.04 4.10 -14.31
N LYS A 68 -17.28 5.01 -15.27
CA LYS A 68 -18.19 6.13 -15.08
C LYS A 68 -19.61 5.62 -14.82
N ALA A 69 -20.10 4.67 -15.61
CA ALA A 69 -21.44 4.09 -15.39
C ALA A 69 -21.56 3.45 -14.00
N ILE A 70 -20.58 2.64 -13.59
CA ILE A 70 -20.57 1.99 -12.26
C ILE A 70 -20.50 3.04 -11.13
N ARG A 71 -19.71 4.11 -11.31
CA ARG A 71 -19.58 5.21 -10.35
C ARG A 71 -20.85 6.05 -10.25
N ASP A 72 -21.54 6.29 -11.37
CA ASP A 72 -22.81 7.01 -11.42
C ASP A 72 -23.94 6.22 -10.75
N LEU A 73 -23.87 4.88 -10.78
CA LEU A 73 -24.71 3.98 -9.99
C LEU A 73 -24.33 3.94 -8.49
N GLY A 74 -23.26 4.64 -8.09
CA GLY A 74 -22.79 4.73 -6.71
C GLY A 74 -22.04 3.49 -6.20
N ILE A 75 -21.85 2.47 -7.03
CA ILE A 75 -21.25 1.17 -6.64
C ILE A 75 -19.80 1.36 -6.21
N THR A 76 -19.00 2.09 -6.99
CA THR A 76 -17.57 2.27 -6.68
C THR A 76 -17.33 3.07 -5.39
N ARG A 77 -18.29 3.87 -4.91
CA ARG A 77 -18.15 4.63 -3.65
C ARG A 77 -18.08 3.73 -2.42
N VAL A 78 -18.66 2.53 -2.50
CA VAL A 78 -18.59 1.52 -1.44
C VAL A 78 -17.16 1.00 -1.30
N GLU A 79 -16.44 0.90 -2.41
CA GLU A 79 -15.04 0.45 -2.42
C GLU A 79 -14.13 1.48 -1.77
N CYS A 80 -14.26 2.75 -2.16
CA CYS A 80 -13.42 3.80 -1.62
C CYS A 80 -14.08 5.18 -1.68
N THR A 81 -14.72 5.57 -0.58
CA THR A 81 -15.45 6.84 -0.50
C THR A 81 -14.53 8.04 -0.74
N CYS A 82 -13.35 8.09 -0.12
CA CYS A 82 -12.46 9.24 -0.23
C CYS A 82 -11.83 9.40 -1.62
N ALA A 83 -11.59 8.31 -2.35
CA ALA A 83 -11.08 8.38 -3.72
C ALA A 83 -12.16 8.81 -4.72
N LEU A 84 -13.36 8.23 -4.60
CA LEU A 84 -14.34 8.18 -5.70
C LEU A 84 -15.57 9.08 -5.50
N ALA A 85 -15.93 9.42 -4.25
CA ALA A 85 -17.05 10.32 -4.00
C ALA A 85 -16.72 11.76 -4.42
N GLY A 86 -17.71 12.46 -4.97
CA GLY A 86 -17.57 13.85 -5.41
C GLY A 86 -16.83 14.04 -6.74
N GLY A 87 -16.21 13.01 -7.32
CA GLY A 87 -15.63 13.09 -8.68
C GLY A 87 -14.68 14.30 -8.87
N ASN A 88 -14.91 15.08 -9.94
CA ASN A 88 -14.14 16.29 -10.29
C ASN A 88 -14.59 17.55 -9.53
N THR A 89 -15.47 17.44 -8.55
CA THR A 89 -15.87 18.59 -7.72
C THR A 89 -14.74 18.97 -6.77
N PHE A 90 -14.80 20.21 -6.24
CA PHE A 90 -13.90 20.68 -5.19
C PHE A 90 -13.83 19.71 -3.99
N ILE A 91 -14.97 19.18 -3.56
CA ILE A 91 -15.05 18.22 -2.44
C ILE A 91 -14.33 16.91 -2.79
N GLY A 92 -14.53 16.39 -4.01
CA GLY A 92 -13.84 15.17 -4.46
C GLY A 92 -12.33 15.34 -4.46
N GLY A 93 -11.84 16.50 -4.92
CA GLY A 93 -10.41 16.83 -4.85
C GLY A 93 -9.89 16.95 -3.41
N ALA A 94 -10.64 17.63 -2.53
CA ALA A 94 -10.29 17.75 -1.12
C ALA A 94 -10.22 16.39 -0.40
N ASN A 95 -11.15 15.49 -0.70
CA ASN A 95 -11.17 14.13 -0.13
C ASN A 95 -9.94 13.32 -0.54
N ARG A 96 -9.55 13.36 -1.83
CA ARG A 96 -8.35 12.69 -2.33
C ARG A 96 -7.08 13.26 -1.69
N ASN A 97 -6.96 14.58 -1.60
CA ASN A 97 -5.81 15.21 -0.94
C ASN A 97 -5.69 14.84 0.53
N SER A 98 -6.83 14.79 1.26
CA SER A 98 -6.85 14.33 2.66
C SER A 98 -6.43 12.87 2.79
N MET A 99 -6.85 12.03 1.84
CA MET A 99 -6.49 10.62 1.81
C MET A 99 -5.00 10.40 1.55
N ASP A 100 -4.43 11.14 0.62
CA ASP A 100 -3.01 11.06 0.30
C ASP A 100 -2.14 11.58 1.46
N ALA A 101 -2.56 12.66 2.12
CA ALA A 101 -1.89 13.17 3.32
C ALA A 101 -1.90 12.16 4.49
N ALA A 102 -3.00 11.43 4.69
CA ALA A 102 -3.06 10.35 5.70
C ALA A 102 -2.12 9.20 5.33
N THR A 103 -2.11 8.82 4.04
CA THR A 103 -1.23 7.79 3.49
C THR A 103 0.25 8.13 3.70
N ASP A 104 0.64 9.38 3.43
CA ASP A 104 2.01 9.86 3.66
C ASP A 104 2.39 9.81 5.15
N GLY A 105 1.46 10.21 6.03
CA GLY A 105 1.63 10.12 7.47
C GLY A 105 1.88 8.69 7.95
N TRP A 106 1.08 7.74 7.48
CA TRP A 106 1.24 6.32 7.81
C TRP A 106 2.50 5.71 7.20
N ASN A 107 2.90 6.10 5.99
CA ASN A 107 4.19 5.69 5.43
C ASN A 107 5.36 6.14 6.29
N GLY A 108 5.33 7.36 6.82
CA GLY A 108 6.30 7.83 7.81
C GLY A 108 6.32 6.95 9.08
N VAL A 109 5.15 6.59 9.60
CA VAL A 109 5.00 5.68 10.74
C VAL A 109 5.62 4.30 10.46
N LEU A 110 5.33 3.69 9.31
CA LEU A 110 5.85 2.37 8.94
C LEU A 110 7.38 2.35 8.89
N ASN A 111 7.98 3.43 8.36
CA ASN A 111 9.44 3.60 8.35
C ASN A 111 10.02 3.70 9.77
N ASN A 112 9.38 4.48 10.65
CA ASN A 112 9.81 4.60 12.04
C ASN A 112 9.71 3.27 12.79
N ILE A 113 8.63 2.51 12.58
CA ILE A 113 8.46 1.17 13.17
C ILE A 113 9.62 0.26 12.75
N ALA A 114 9.93 0.18 11.45
CA ALA A 114 11.03 -0.66 10.99
C ALA A 114 12.39 -0.22 11.57
N ALA A 115 12.63 1.09 11.68
CA ALA A 115 13.84 1.63 12.30
C ALA A 115 13.95 1.23 13.79
N ASP A 116 12.86 1.29 14.54
CA ASP A 116 12.86 0.90 15.95
C ASP A 116 13.16 -0.60 16.16
N TYR A 117 12.60 -1.47 15.30
CA TYR A 117 12.88 -2.90 15.34
C TYR A 117 14.27 -3.30 14.80
N ALA A 118 14.96 -2.37 14.12
CA ALA A 118 16.35 -2.55 13.75
C ALA A 118 17.32 -2.23 14.90
N VAL A 119 16.85 -1.60 15.98
CA VAL A 119 17.68 -1.31 17.17
C VAL A 119 17.83 -2.57 18.02
N GLY A 120 19.06 -3.04 18.13
CA GLY A 120 19.41 -4.25 18.88
C GLY A 120 19.64 -5.44 17.95
N MET A 121 20.24 -6.50 18.48
CA MET A 121 20.42 -7.75 17.74
C MET A 121 19.20 -8.66 18.02
N HIS A 122 18.66 -9.23 16.95
CA HIS A 122 17.54 -10.17 17.01
C HIS A 122 17.93 -11.43 16.23
N ASP A 123 18.20 -12.51 16.96
CA ASP A 123 18.69 -13.78 16.42
C ASP A 123 17.57 -14.67 15.85
N ASP A 124 16.33 -14.17 15.75
CA ASP A 124 15.18 -14.91 15.23
C ASP A 124 14.05 -14.03 14.67
N PHE A 125 14.26 -12.72 14.55
CA PHE A 125 13.19 -11.80 14.20
C PHE A 125 13.70 -10.58 13.44
N ALA A 126 13.01 -10.19 12.36
CA ALA A 126 13.30 -8.94 11.67
C ALA A 126 12.01 -8.28 11.18
N VAL A 127 12.01 -6.95 11.16
CA VAL A 127 10.97 -6.14 10.51
C VAL A 127 11.63 -5.33 9.40
N LEU A 128 11.13 -5.49 8.18
CA LEU A 128 11.62 -4.80 7.00
C LEU A 128 10.52 -3.91 6.45
N VAL A 129 10.86 -2.68 6.09
CA VAL A 129 9.98 -1.81 5.30
C VAL A 129 10.39 -1.82 3.84
N ASP A 130 9.41 -1.78 2.95
CA ASP A 130 9.56 -1.74 1.51
C ASP A 130 8.85 -0.50 0.95
N GLN A 131 9.67 0.52 0.65
CA GLN A 131 9.20 1.81 0.17
C GLN A 131 8.72 1.77 -1.29
N GLY A 132 9.16 0.77 -2.07
CA GLY A 132 8.85 0.66 -3.50
C GLY A 132 7.36 0.53 -3.79
N THR A 133 6.60 -0.05 -2.86
CA THR A 133 5.14 -0.14 -2.97
C THR A 133 4.49 1.24 -2.90
N GLY A 134 4.97 2.13 -2.00
CA GLY A 134 4.44 3.48 -1.83
C GLY A 134 4.76 4.43 -2.97
N GLY A 135 5.87 4.22 -3.68
CA GLY A 135 6.22 5.00 -4.87
C GLY A 135 5.46 4.63 -6.15
N ILE A 136 4.48 3.71 -6.07
CA ILE A 136 3.63 3.39 -7.22
C ILE A 136 2.70 4.57 -7.54
N ASP A 137 2.82 5.09 -8.76
CA ASP A 137 1.84 6.03 -9.32
C ASP A 137 0.76 5.29 -10.13
N ILE A 138 -0.35 4.95 -9.46
CA ILE A 138 -1.49 4.28 -10.07
C ILE A 138 -2.05 5.05 -11.27
N SER A 139 -1.99 6.39 -11.25
CA SER A 139 -2.60 7.21 -12.29
C SER A 139 -1.97 7.01 -13.67
N THR A 140 -0.75 6.45 -13.71
CA THR A 140 0.02 6.18 -14.93
C THR A 140 -0.12 4.75 -15.43
N PHE A 141 -0.84 3.89 -14.71
CA PHE A 141 -0.88 2.46 -15.03
C PHE A 141 -1.75 2.19 -16.27
N PRO A 142 -1.48 1.11 -17.03
CA PRO A 142 -2.38 0.69 -18.09
C PRO A 142 -3.76 0.38 -17.54
N ARG A 143 -4.83 0.69 -18.29
CA ARG A 143 -6.19 0.45 -17.80
C ARG A 143 -6.39 -1.00 -17.33
N ASP A 144 -5.88 -2.00 -18.03
CA ASP A 144 -6.05 -3.41 -17.65
C ASP A 144 -5.39 -3.83 -16.31
N PHE A 145 -4.77 -2.90 -15.57
CA PHE A 145 -4.28 -3.09 -14.20
C PHE A 145 -5.37 -2.87 -13.13
N ILE A 146 -6.51 -2.31 -13.49
CA ILE A 146 -7.67 -2.17 -12.58
C ILE A 146 -8.76 -3.16 -13.00
N SER A 147 -9.50 -3.70 -12.04
CA SER A 147 -10.65 -4.58 -12.27
C SER A 147 -11.70 -3.87 -13.14
N THR A 148 -12.30 -4.57 -14.09
CA THR A 148 -13.44 -4.05 -14.88
C THR A 148 -14.78 -4.29 -14.20
N VAL A 149 -14.79 -5.05 -13.09
CA VAL A 149 -16.01 -5.40 -12.35
C VAL A 149 -16.37 -4.30 -11.36
N ASP A 150 -15.41 -3.85 -10.56
CA ASP A 150 -15.59 -2.83 -9.52
C ASP A 150 -14.93 -1.49 -9.89
N CYS A 151 -14.09 -1.45 -10.93
CA CYS A 151 -13.32 -0.28 -11.33
C CYS A 151 -12.47 0.33 -10.19
N PHE A 152 -12.01 -0.51 -9.27
CA PHE A 152 -11.25 -0.09 -8.11
C PHE A 152 -10.07 -1.01 -7.81
N HIS A 153 -10.31 -2.31 -7.62
CA HIS A 153 -9.26 -3.22 -7.17
C HIS A 153 -8.22 -3.50 -8.26
N PRO A 154 -6.97 -3.84 -7.88
CA PRO A 154 -5.98 -4.32 -8.84
C PRO A 154 -6.48 -5.57 -9.59
N SER A 155 -6.21 -5.63 -10.89
CA SER A 155 -6.46 -6.84 -11.67
C SER A 155 -5.43 -7.92 -11.35
N VAL A 156 -5.66 -9.14 -11.83
CA VAL A 156 -4.67 -10.24 -11.75
C VAL A 156 -3.32 -9.82 -12.36
N LYS A 157 -3.34 -8.99 -13.40
CA LYS A 157 -2.12 -8.48 -14.06
C LYS A 157 -1.34 -7.54 -13.13
N ALA A 158 -2.03 -6.60 -12.49
CA ALA A 158 -1.40 -5.71 -11.51
C ALA A 158 -0.85 -6.47 -10.30
N HIS A 159 -1.62 -7.43 -9.77
CA HIS A 159 -1.13 -8.32 -8.71
C HIS A 159 0.13 -9.09 -9.12
N ALA A 160 0.20 -9.60 -10.36
CA ALA A 160 1.38 -10.31 -10.85
C ALA A 160 2.61 -9.39 -10.96
N VAL A 161 2.43 -8.15 -11.42
CA VAL A 161 3.52 -7.16 -11.50
C VAL A 161 3.99 -6.74 -10.10
N LEU A 162 3.06 -6.45 -9.19
CA LEU A 162 3.39 -6.09 -7.81
C LEU A 162 4.13 -7.22 -7.09
N ALA A 163 3.64 -8.46 -7.21
CA ALA A 163 4.25 -9.63 -6.57
C ALA A 163 5.70 -9.86 -7.03
N LYS A 164 5.98 -9.71 -8.33
CA LYS A 164 7.34 -9.86 -8.85
C LYS A 164 8.25 -8.71 -8.43
N ASN A 165 7.75 -7.47 -8.37
CA ASN A 165 8.53 -6.32 -7.86
C ASN A 165 8.92 -6.55 -6.40
N ILE A 166 7.95 -6.90 -5.55
CA ILE A 166 8.19 -7.25 -4.13
C ILE A 166 9.19 -8.41 -4.04
N TRP A 167 9.01 -9.48 -4.82
CA TRP A 167 9.91 -10.63 -4.80
C TRP A 167 11.35 -10.23 -5.10
N ASN A 168 11.58 -9.44 -6.15
CA ASN A 168 12.92 -9.00 -6.49
C ASN A 168 13.51 -8.09 -5.40
N ASN A 169 12.71 -7.19 -4.83
CA ASN A 169 13.17 -6.24 -3.82
C ASN A 169 13.49 -6.90 -2.46
N LEU A 170 13.00 -8.12 -2.19
CA LEU A 170 13.36 -8.88 -0.99
C LEU A 170 14.86 -9.21 -0.91
N PHE A 171 15.53 -9.32 -2.05
CA PHE A 171 16.93 -9.74 -2.15
C PHE A 171 17.90 -8.59 -2.43
N VAL A 172 17.39 -7.37 -2.46
CA VAL A 172 18.20 -6.17 -2.68
C VAL A 172 18.68 -5.62 -1.32
N PRO A 173 19.97 -5.26 -1.18
CA PRO A 173 20.48 -4.59 0.03
C PRO A 173 19.66 -3.35 0.38
N ALA A 174 19.59 -3.00 1.67
CA ALA A 174 18.72 -1.91 2.15
C ALA A 174 19.00 -0.58 1.43
N GLU A 175 20.26 -0.28 1.14
CA GLU A 175 20.76 0.90 0.44
C GLU A 175 20.43 0.94 -1.07
N GLU A 176 20.07 -0.20 -1.66
CA GLU A 176 19.77 -0.34 -3.09
C GLU A 176 18.27 -0.59 -3.35
N LYS A 177 17.47 -0.70 -2.28
CA LYS A 177 16.03 -0.95 -2.42
C LYS A 177 15.36 0.15 -3.25
N SER A 178 14.42 -0.27 -4.06
CA SER A 178 13.67 0.67 -4.90
C SER A 178 12.71 1.51 -4.06
N ASP A 179 12.68 2.82 -4.35
CA ASP A 179 11.70 3.76 -3.77
C ASP A 179 10.38 3.80 -4.56
N ALA A 180 10.33 3.20 -5.76
CA ALA A 180 9.14 3.17 -6.61
C ALA A 180 9.14 1.98 -7.59
N TYR A 181 8.09 1.17 -7.55
CA TYR A 181 7.96 0.01 -8.44
C TYR A 181 7.51 0.36 -9.87
N SER A 182 8.11 -0.35 -10.83
CA SER A 182 7.80 -0.19 -12.24
C SER A 182 6.49 -0.92 -12.61
N PRO A 183 5.60 -0.30 -13.42
CA PRO A 183 4.47 -0.98 -14.03
C PRO A 183 4.86 -1.88 -15.21
N ALA A 184 6.15 -1.97 -15.55
CA ALA A 184 6.61 -2.83 -16.63
C ALA A 184 6.14 -4.26 -16.41
N THR A 185 5.64 -4.91 -17.45
CA THR A 185 5.15 -6.30 -17.37
C THR A 185 6.24 -7.32 -17.73
N THR A 186 7.30 -6.84 -18.38
CA THR A 186 8.46 -7.63 -18.80
C THR A 186 9.64 -7.30 -17.90
N PHE A 187 9.95 -8.18 -16.97
CA PHE A 187 11.12 -8.05 -16.11
C PHE A 187 11.53 -9.43 -15.57
N GLY A 188 12.83 -9.58 -15.31
CA GLY A 188 13.39 -10.82 -14.76
C GLY A 188 12.92 -11.04 -13.33
N ILE A 189 12.71 -12.30 -12.97
CA ILE A 189 12.47 -12.70 -11.58
C ILE A 189 13.81 -13.17 -11.02
N TYR A 190 14.24 -12.60 -9.90
CA TYR A 190 15.46 -13.00 -9.23
C TYR A 190 15.31 -14.43 -8.69
N CYS A 191 16.31 -15.28 -8.96
CA CYS A 191 16.38 -16.65 -8.44
C CYS A 191 17.36 -16.68 -7.28
N PRO A 192 16.89 -16.86 -6.03
CA PRO A 192 17.77 -16.84 -4.87
C PRO A 192 18.76 -18.01 -4.86
N THR A 193 19.93 -17.76 -4.28
CA THR A 193 20.99 -18.73 -4.08
C THR A 193 21.24 -18.97 -2.59
N GLU A 194 22.20 -19.84 -2.26
CA GLU A 194 22.59 -20.11 -0.87
C GLU A 194 23.11 -18.87 -0.13
N SER A 195 23.59 -17.84 -0.83
CA SER A 195 24.01 -16.57 -0.20
C SER A 195 22.83 -15.70 0.24
N ASP A 196 21.64 -15.92 -0.32
CA ASP A 196 20.43 -15.14 -0.04
C ASP A 196 19.62 -15.68 1.15
N ARG A 197 20.09 -16.79 1.75
CA ARG A 197 19.46 -17.32 2.96
C ARG A 197 19.56 -16.29 4.07
N ILE A 198 18.41 -15.92 4.62
CA ILE A 198 18.33 -15.12 5.83
C ILE A 198 18.99 -15.92 6.96
N ARG A 199 20.14 -15.42 7.43
CA ARG A 199 20.86 -15.96 8.57
C ARG A 199 20.55 -15.06 9.75
N PHE A 200 19.97 -15.65 10.79
CA PHE A 200 19.92 -15.03 12.09
C PHE A 200 21.15 -15.44 12.90
#